data_AF-A0A133PQT0-F1
#
_entry.id   AF-A0A133PQT0-F1
#
_cell.length_a   1.000
_cell.length_b   1.000
_cell.length_c   1.000
_cell.angle_alpha   90.00
_cell.angle_beta   90.00
_cell.angle_gamma   90.00
#
_symmetry.space_group_name_H-M   'P 1'
#
loop_
_entity.id
_entity.type
_entity.pdbx_description
1 polymer ?
#
loop_
_entity_poly.entity_id
_entity_poly.type
_entity_poly.pdbx_seq_one_letter_code
_entity_poly.pdbx_strand_id
1 'polypeptide(L)'
;MEEANEYLDLKEVSGRNIAFGVSLCVISPVTLLLLSQAYESNLISVPENVVYGISLTVLFLFVIGALVIFIREDMKLKKYEFIENKGIDTAYGVDGMARDRAEKIHDSYARDNILGVLLLVASVIPIFIGMIFSVEDMPMMISVVVMLFLIAIGVNLLIRANTFMNSINAILEEGDYSKKNKKLKRKLGPFCLIYWIAATGIYLAYSFLTNNWDRSWIVWPLVGVFFPIYYIILKFIFENKIEY
;
A
#
# COMPACT_ATOMS: atom_id res chain seq x y z
N MET A 1 -15.62 -13.47 -22.68
CA MET A 1 -14.54 -14.40 -22.26
C MET A 1 -13.16 -13.83 -22.57
N GLU A 2 -12.86 -13.46 -23.82
CA GLU A 2 -11.56 -12.89 -24.21
C GLU A 2 -11.20 -11.62 -23.42
N GLU A 3 -12.13 -10.65 -23.33
CA GLU A 3 -11.94 -9.42 -22.54
C GLU A 3 -11.70 -9.69 -21.04
N ALA A 4 -12.35 -10.71 -20.47
CA ALA A 4 -12.17 -11.10 -19.08
C ALA A 4 -10.79 -11.74 -18.83
N ASN A 5 -10.31 -12.56 -19.78
CA ASN A 5 -8.94 -13.09 -19.74
C ASN A 5 -7.91 -11.98 -19.87
N GLU A 6 -8.07 -11.07 -20.84
CA GLU A 6 -7.16 -9.93 -21.03
C GLU A 6 -7.07 -9.07 -19.77
N TYR A 7 -8.20 -8.82 -19.11
CA TYR A 7 -8.24 -8.10 -17.83
C TYR A 7 -7.48 -8.83 -16.72
N LEU A 8 -7.68 -10.14 -16.55
CA LEU A 8 -7.00 -10.92 -15.51
C LEU A 8 -5.48 -10.98 -15.75
N ASP A 9 -5.07 -11.22 -16.99
CA ASP A 9 -3.65 -11.29 -17.38
C ASP A 9 -2.98 -9.93 -17.16
N LEU A 10 -3.65 -8.83 -17.53
CA LEU A 10 -3.16 -7.48 -17.27
C LEU A 10 -3.06 -7.21 -15.77
N LYS A 11 -4.06 -7.59 -14.98
CA LYS A 11 -4.05 -7.41 -13.50
C LYS A 11 -2.94 -8.19 -12.83
N GLU A 12 -2.59 -9.38 -13.31
CA GLU A 12 -1.46 -10.15 -12.79
C GLU A 12 -0.13 -9.40 -12.99
N VAL A 13 0.12 -8.91 -14.21
CA VAL A 13 1.33 -8.16 -14.54
C VAL A 13 1.37 -6.81 -13.83
N SER A 14 0.27 -6.05 -13.88
CA SER A 14 0.16 -4.75 -13.20
C SER A 14 0.29 -4.91 -11.69
N GLY A 15 -0.30 -5.94 -11.08
CA GLY A 15 -0.16 -6.22 -9.65
C GLY A 15 1.30 -6.47 -9.25
N ARG A 16 2.06 -7.19 -10.08
CA ARG A 16 3.51 -7.40 -9.87
C ARG A 16 4.30 -6.10 -9.93
N ASN A 17 4.00 -5.24 -10.88
CA ASN A 17 4.65 -3.95 -11.06
C ASN A 17 4.30 -2.98 -9.93
N ILE A 18 3.03 -2.89 -9.54
CA ILE A 18 2.56 -2.07 -8.42
C ILE A 18 3.23 -2.53 -7.12
N ALA A 19 3.26 -3.84 -6.86
CA ALA A 19 3.96 -4.39 -5.69
C ALA A 19 5.43 -3.97 -5.64
N PHE A 20 6.12 -4.01 -6.79
CA PHE A 20 7.51 -3.54 -6.89
C PHE A 20 7.63 -2.04 -6.62
N GLY A 21 6.75 -1.21 -7.19
CA GLY A 21 6.71 0.23 -6.91
C GLY A 21 6.53 0.53 -5.42
N VAL A 22 5.66 -0.20 -4.72
CA VAL A 22 5.50 -0.04 -3.27
C VAL A 22 6.75 -0.46 -2.50
N SER A 23 7.40 -1.56 -2.88
CA SER A 23 8.67 -1.96 -2.26
C SER A 23 9.76 -0.90 -2.43
N LEU A 24 9.84 -0.22 -3.59
CA LEU A 24 10.75 0.90 -3.79
C LEU A 24 10.46 2.07 -2.84
N CYS A 25 9.19 2.41 -2.61
CA CYS A 25 8.81 3.43 -1.63
C CYS A 25 9.27 3.05 -0.21
N VAL A 26 9.08 1.78 0.20
CA VAL A 26 9.47 1.30 1.54
C VAL A 26 11.00 1.32 1.74
N ILE A 27 11.77 0.98 0.71
CA ILE A 27 13.24 0.95 0.75
C ILE A 27 13.85 2.34 0.54
N SER A 28 13.10 3.30 -0.02
CA SER A 28 13.60 4.63 -0.37
C SER A 28 14.38 5.37 0.74
N PRO A 29 13.99 5.33 2.04
CA PRO A 29 14.74 6.03 3.08
C PRO A 29 15.99 5.29 3.55
N VAL A 30 16.26 4.05 3.10
CA VAL A 30 17.39 3.23 3.59
C VAL A 30 18.73 3.94 3.42
N THR A 31 18.95 4.58 2.27
CA THR A 31 20.20 5.32 2.01
C THR A 31 20.31 6.56 2.90
N LEU A 32 19.20 7.23 3.18
CA LEU A 32 19.16 8.35 4.11
C LEU A 32 19.50 7.91 5.53
N LEU A 33 18.88 6.84 6.00
CA LEU A 33 19.10 6.30 7.33
C LEU A 33 20.56 5.87 7.55
N LEU A 34 21.13 5.08 6.63
CA LEU A 34 22.50 4.59 6.75
C LEU A 34 23.55 5.69 6.67
N LEU A 35 23.43 6.60 5.71
CA LEU A 35 24.43 7.66 5.54
C LEU A 35 24.36 8.69 6.68
N SER A 36 23.17 9.01 7.18
CA SER A 36 23.01 9.90 8.34
C SER A 36 23.68 9.30 9.57
N GLN A 37 23.42 8.02 9.85
CA GLN A 37 24.05 7.35 10.99
C GLN A 37 25.57 7.20 10.83
N ALA A 38 26.05 6.91 9.62
CA ALA A 38 27.48 6.81 9.35
C ALA A 38 28.20 8.15 9.54
N TYR A 39 27.53 9.27 9.24
CA TYR A 39 28.04 10.61 9.52
C TYR A 39 28.11 10.88 11.03
N GLU A 40 27.02 10.64 11.78
CA GLU A 40 26.98 10.84 13.24
C GLU A 40 28.02 9.98 13.98
N SER A 41 28.25 8.76 13.51
CA SER A 41 29.26 7.84 14.06
C SER A 41 30.70 8.16 13.63
N ASN A 42 30.95 9.29 12.94
CA ASN A 42 32.25 9.71 12.41
C ASN A 42 32.93 8.66 11.50
N LEU A 43 32.14 7.79 10.84
CA LEU A 43 32.66 6.78 9.90
C LEU A 43 33.00 7.38 8.53
N ILE A 44 32.47 8.56 8.21
CA ILE A 44 32.63 9.24 6.93
C ILE A 44 33.02 10.70 7.19
N SER A 45 34.14 11.14 6.63
CA SER A 45 34.63 12.52 6.74
C SER A 45 34.17 13.38 5.56
N VAL A 46 32.85 13.59 5.45
CA VAL A 46 32.23 14.39 4.38
C VAL A 46 31.33 15.45 5.01
N PRO A 47 31.20 16.66 4.41
CA PRO A 47 30.29 17.69 4.92
C PRO A 47 28.84 17.19 5.04
N GLU A 48 28.18 17.56 6.14
CA GLU A 48 26.81 17.16 6.50
C GLU A 48 25.81 17.42 5.36
N ASN A 49 25.90 18.59 4.73
CA ASN A 49 25.04 18.99 3.62
C ASN A 49 25.17 18.06 2.40
N VAL A 50 26.37 17.51 2.16
CA VAL A 50 26.60 16.56 1.06
C VAL A 50 25.97 15.21 1.38
N VAL A 51 26.07 14.75 2.64
CA VAL A 51 25.45 13.50 3.11
C VAL A 51 23.94 13.54 2.91
N TYR A 52 23.26 14.55 3.49
CA TYR A 52 21.81 14.69 3.34
C TYR A 52 21.39 14.96 1.90
N GLY A 53 22.16 15.76 1.16
CA GLY A 53 21.87 16.06 -0.25
C GLY A 53 21.87 14.82 -1.14
N ILE A 54 22.89 13.95 -1.01
CA ILE A 54 22.98 12.69 -1.75
C ILE A 54 21.86 11.74 -1.32
N SER A 55 21.67 11.55 -0.01
CA SER A 55 20.66 10.67 0.56
C SER A 55 19.24 11.03 0.11
N LEU A 56 18.86 12.32 0.19
CA LEU A 56 17.56 12.80 -0.26
C LEU A 56 17.39 12.64 -1.77
N THR A 57 18.44 12.88 -2.55
CA THR A 57 18.40 12.69 -4.01
C THR A 57 18.09 11.23 -4.35
N VAL A 58 18.76 10.27 -3.72
CA VAL A 58 18.51 8.83 -3.94
C VAL A 58 17.09 8.44 -3.51
N LEU A 59 16.63 8.93 -2.36
CA LEU A 59 15.25 8.71 -1.89
C LEU A 59 14.24 9.17 -2.94
N PHE A 60 14.36 10.40 -3.44
CA PHE A 60 13.43 10.94 -4.44
C PHE A 60 13.52 10.20 -5.79
N LEU A 61 14.69 9.70 -6.20
CA LEU A 61 14.80 8.88 -7.41
C LEU A 61 14.00 7.58 -7.29
N PHE A 62 14.00 6.92 -6.12
CA PHE A 62 13.15 5.76 -5.88
C PHE A 62 11.66 6.11 -5.93
N VAL A 63 11.27 7.23 -5.31
CA VAL A 63 9.88 7.71 -5.33
C VAL A 63 9.43 8.03 -6.74
N ILE A 64 10.24 8.73 -7.54
CA ILE A 64 9.94 9.03 -8.95
C ILE A 64 9.78 7.73 -9.74
N GLY A 65 10.67 6.75 -9.55
CA GLY A 65 10.57 5.44 -10.18
C GLY A 65 9.26 4.72 -9.85
N ALA A 66 8.87 4.72 -8.57
CA ALA A 66 7.61 4.14 -8.12
C ALA A 66 6.38 4.85 -8.71
N LEU A 67 6.37 6.19 -8.73
CA LEU A 67 5.28 6.98 -9.32
C LEU A 67 5.11 6.70 -10.82
N VAL A 68 6.21 6.60 -11.57
CA VAL A 68 6.16 6.25 -12.99
C VAL A 68 5.51 4.88 -13.19
N ILE A 69 5.84 3.90 -12.36
CA ILE A 69 5.21 2.58 -12.41
C ILE A 69 3.71 2.69 -12.11
N PHE A 70 3.32 3.36 -11.02
CA PHE A 70 1.92 3.50 -10.64
C PHE A 70 1.08 4.18 -11.72
N ILE A 71 1.56 5.31 -12.26
CA ILE A 71 0.85 6.05 -13.31
C ILE A 71 0.72 5.20 -14.58
N ARG A 72 1.78 4.48 -14.99
CA ARG A 72 1.74 3.61 -16.17
C ARG A 72 0.75 2.48 -16.02
N GLU A 73 0.73 1.80 -14.87
CA GLU A 73 -0.18 0.68 -14.65
C GLU A 73 -1.63 1.16 -14.47
N ASP A 74 -1.86 2.29 -13.81
CA ASP A 74 -3.19 2.90 -13.70
C ASP A 74 -3.78 3.23 -15.08
N MET A 75 -2.98 3.86 -15.96
CA MET A 75 -3.42 4.17 -17.33
C MET A 75 -3.79 2.93 -18.13
N LYS A 76 -3.05 1.82 -17.99
CA LYS A 76 -3.38 0.54 -18.66
C LYS A 76 -4.68 -0.06 -18.12
N LEU A 77 -4.87 -0.01 -16.80
CA LEU A 77 -6.04 -0.58 -16.13
C LEU A 77 -7.31 0.25 -16.32
N LYS A 78 -7.18 1.53 -16.68
CA LYS A 78 -8.31 2.45 -16.90
C LYS A 78 -9.38 1.93 -17.88
N LYS A 79 -8.98 1.18 -18.92
CA LYS A 79 -9.91 0.53 -19.86
C LYS A 79 -10.88 -0.42 -19.15
N TYR A 80 -10.43 -1.07 -18.07
CA TYR A 80 -11.17 -2.10 -17.33
C TYR A 80 -11.76 -1.61 -16.01
N GLU A 81 -11.66 -0.31 -15.71
CA GLU A 81 -12.17 0.27 -14.48
C GLU A 81 -13.68 0.00 -14.27
N PHE A 82 -14.43 -0.17 -15.36
CA PHE A 82 -15.85 -0.52 -15.30
C PHE A 82 -16.11 -1.88 -14.63
N ILE A 83 -15.18 -2.84 -14.72
CA ILE A 83 -15.31 -4.17 -14.11
C ILE A 83 -15.30 -4.03 -12.58
N GLU A 84 -14.48 -3.15 -12.03
CA GLU A 84 -14.38 -2.93 -10.58
C GLU A 84 -15.47 -1.99 -10.04
N ASN A 85 -15.89 -0.99 -10.83
CA ASN A 85 -16.71 0.11 -10.33
C ASN A 85 -18.18 0.06 -10.76
N LYS A 86 -18.55 -0.79 -11.74
CA LYS A 86 -19.93 -0.94 -12.21
C LYS A 86 -20.38 -2.40 -12.07
N GLY A 87 -21.69 -2.58 -11.94
CA GLY A 87 -22.28 -3.91 -12.05
C GLY A 87 -22.11 -4.40 -13.48
N ILE A 88 -21.59 -5.62 -13.64
CA ILE A 88 -21.40 -6.24 -14.94
C ILE A 88 -22.42 -7.36 -15.13
N ASP A 89 -22.77 -7.64 -16.39
CA ASP A 89 -23.51 -8.84 -16.75
C ASP A 89 -22.49 -9.80 -17.38
N THR A 90 -22.17 -10.87 -16.66
CA THR A 90 -21.16 -11.83 -17.11
C THR A 90 -21.73 -12.69 -18.23
N ALA A 91 -20.99 -12.80 -19.33
CA ALA A 91 -21.36 -13.69 -20.42
C ALA A 91 -21.22 -15.16 -19.97
N TYR A 92 -22.04 -16.04 -20.54
CA TYR A 92 -21.99 -17.48 -20.25
C TYR A 92 -20.55 -18.04 -20.37
N GLY A 93 -20.09 -18.75 -19.35
CA GLY A 93 -18.74 -19.33 -19.28
C GLY A 93 -17.64 -18.45 -18.67
N VAL A 94 -17.88 -17.14 -18.48
CA VAL A 94 -16.91 -16.24 -17.82
C VAL A 94 -16.74 -16.58 -16.34
N ASP A 95 -17.84 -16.88 -15.65
CA ASP A 95 -17.82 -17.24 -14.24
C ASP A 95 -17.09 -18.57 -14.00
N GLY A 96 -17.27 -19.54 -14.90
CA GLY A 96 -16.56 -20.82 -14.86
C GLY A 96 -15.06 -20.66 -15.06
N MET A 97 -14.65 -19.83 -16.02
CA MET A 97 -13.23 -19.51 -16.24
C MET A 97 -12.62 -18.79 -15.03
N ALA A 98 -13.32 -17.82 -14.45
CA ALA A 98 -12.84 -17.07 -13.29
C ALA A 98 -12.70 -18.00 -12.05
N ARG A 99 -13.63 -18.94 -11.85
CA ARG A 99 -13.57 -19.95 -10.79
C ARG A 99 -12.43 -20.94 -10.98
N ASP A 100 -12.23 -21.45 -12.21
CA ASP A 100 -11.08 -22.32 -12.53
C ASP A 100 -9.74 -21.63 -12.26
N ARG A 101 -9.62 -20.33 -12.61
CA ARG A 101 -8.43 -19.55 -12.25
C ARG A 101 -8.30 -19.35 -10.74
N ALA A 102 -9.39 -19.07 -10.01
CA ALA A 102 -9.37 -18.94 -8.56
C ALA A 102 -8.86 -20.21 -7.88
N GLU A 103 -9.34 -21.38 -8.30
CA GLU A 103 -8.90 -22.67 -7.76
C GLU A 103 -7.41 -22.90 -8.02
N LYS A 104 -6.93 -22.61 -9.24
CA LYS A 104 -5.50 -22.77 -9.61
C LYS A 104 -4.55 -21.91 -8.79
N ILE A 105 -4.97 -20.73 -8.37
CA ILE A 105 -4.12 -19.81 -7.59
C ILE A 105 -4.30 -19.95 -6.08
N HIS A 106 -5.33 -20.65 -5.61
CA HIS A 106 -5.77 -20.61 -4.21
C HIS A 106 -4.62 -20.88 -3.23
N ASP A 107 -3.83 -21.91 -3.49
CA ASP A 107 -2.70 -22.29 -2.64
C ASP A 107 -1.57 -21.26 -2.68
N SER A 108 -1.29 -20.68 -3.85
CA SER A 108 -0.30 -19.60 -3.98
C SER A 108 -0.76 -18.35 -3.25
N TYR A 109 -2.04 -17.98 -3.39
CA TYR A 109 -2.65 -16.84 -2.72
C TYR A 109 -2.57 -16.98 -1.19
N ALA A 110 -2.96 -18.15 -0.66
CA ALA A 110 -2.89 -18.42 0.77
C ALA A 110 -1.45 -18.38 1.28
N ARG A 111 -0.52 -19.05 0.59
CA ARG A 111 0.90 -19.08 0.96
C ARG A 111 1.52 -17.69 0.96
N ASP A 112 1.31 -16.91 -0.10
CA ASP A 112 1.91 -15.58 -0.24
C ASP A 112 1.32 -14.61 0.79
N ASN A 113 0.03 -14.72 1.13
CA ASN A 113 -0.58 -13.97 2.23
C ASN A 113 -0.01 -14.35 3.59
N ILE A 114 0.10 -15.65 3.88
CA ILE A 114 0.67 -16.14 5.15
C ILE A 114 2.11 -15.66 5.29
N LEU A 115 2.95 -15.87 4.27
CA LEU A 115 4.34 -15.41 4.28
C LEU A 115 4.45 -13.89 4.39
N GLY A 116 3.61 -13.15 3.67
CA GLY A 116 3.59 -11.69 3.73
C GLY A 116 3.29 -11.17 5.13
N VAL A 117 2.22 -11.67 5.77
CA VAL A 117 1.85 -11.29 7.14
C VAL A 117 2.92 -11.72 8.14
N LEU A 118 3.43 -12.94 8.04
CA LEU A 118 4.48 -13.43 8.94
C LEU A 118 5.75 -12.58 8.84
N LEU A 119 6.16 -12.18 7.62
CA LEU A 119 7.30 -11.28 7.42
C LEU A 119 7.08 -9.91 8.04
N LEU A 120 5.87 -9.35 7.94
CA LEU A 120 5.54 -8.06 8.55
C LEU A 120 5.55 -8.11 10.08
N VAL A 121 5.04 -9.18 10.68
CA VAL A 121 5.09 -9.35 12.14
C VAL A 121 6.53 -9.62 12.60
N ALA A 122 7.26 -10.47 11.85
CA ALA A 122 8.64 -10.81 12.14
C ALA A 122 9.62 -9.66 11.87
N SER A 123 9.24 -8.61 11.13
CA SER A 123 10.14 -7.52 10.77
C SER A 123 10.65 -6.73 11.98
N VAL A 124 9.98 -6.81 13.13
CA VAL A 124 10.40 -6.17 14.38
C VAL A 124 11.53 -6.95 15.08
N ILE A 125 11.68 -8.25 14.79
CA ILE A 125 12.69 -9.12 15.42
C ILE A 125 14.12 -8.58 15.27
N PRO A 126 14.58 -8.13 14.08
CA PRO A 126 15.89 -7.49 13.92
C PRO A 126 16.18 -6.37 14.93
N ILE A 127 15.16 -5.58 15.31
CA ILE A 127 15.35 -4.50 16.29
C ILE A 127 15.67 -5.09 17.67
N PHE A 128 14.91 -6.09 18.12
CA PHE A 128 15.17 -6.75 19.41
C PHE A 128 16.53 -7.47 19.42
N ILE A 129 16.90 -8.11 18.32
CA ILE A 129 18.24 -8.68 18.15
C ILE A 129 19.30 -7.59 18.29
N GLY A 130 19.12 -6.45 17.62
CA GLY A 130 19.99 -5.27 17.75
C GLY A 130 20.19 -4.90 19.21
N MET A 131 19.09 -4.70 19.96
CA MET A 131 19.12 -4.35 21.38
C MET A 131 19.88 -5.36 22.27
N ILE A 132 19.81 -6.66 21.95
CA ILE A 132 20.50 -7.71 22.73
C ILE A 132 22.01 -7.68 22.48
N PHE A 133 22.43 -7.47 21.23
CA PHE A 133 23.84 -7.57 20.84
C PHE A 133 24.62 -6.26 21.00
N SER A 134 23.98 -5.09 20.82
CA SER A 134 24.63 -3.79 21.00
C SER A 134 23.62 -2.66 21.23
N VAL A 135 23.97 -1.72 22.09
CA VAL A 135 23.21 -0.47 22.30
C VAL A 135 23.82 0.69 21.50
N GLU A 136 24.82 0.41 20.67
CA GLU A 136 25.41 1.41 19.78
C GLU A 136 24.44 1.76 18.63
N ASP A 137 24.50 3.02 18.20
CA ASP A 137 23.54 3.57 17.25
C ASP A 137 23.64 2.90 15.86
N MET A 138 24.85 2.51 15.43
CA MET A 138 25.05 1.91 14.10
C MET A 138 24.44 0.50 13.95
N PRO A 139 24.67 -0.47 14.87
CA PRO A 139 23.95 -1.74 14.87
C PRO A 139 22.42 -1.59 14.93
N MET A 140 21.92 -0.66 15.75
CA MET A 140 20.47 -0.36 15.82
C MET A 140 19.94 0.16 14.48
N MET A 141 20.67 1.05 13.80
CA MET A 141 20.29 1.54 12.48
C MET A 141 20.28 0.44 11.42
N ILE A 142 21.25 -0.48 11.45
CA ILE A 142 21.28 -1.65 10.56
C ILE A 142 20.03 -2.52 10.80
N SER A 143 19.64 -2.75 12.06
CA SER A 143 18.42 -3.49 12.39
C SER A 143 17.16 -2.85 11.82
N VAL A 144 17.04 -1.52 11.87
CA VAL A 144 15.91 -0.79 11.25
C VAL A 144 15.92 -0.94 9.73
N VAL A 145 17.11 -0.91 9.10
CA VAL A 145 17.22 -1.12 7.65
C VAL A 145 16.79 -2.54 7.26
N VAL A 146 17.22 -3.56 8.00
CA VAL A 146 16.77 -4.95 7.79
C VAL A 146 15.26 -5.06 7.96
N MET A 147 14.68 -4.41 8.97
CA MET A 147 13.23 -4.33 9.14
C MET A 147 12.54 -3.78 7.89
N LEU A 148 13.02 -2.66 7.32
CA LEU A 148 12.43 -2.07 6.11
C LEU A 148 12.49 -3.00 4.91
N PHE A 149 13.57 -3.77 4.73
CA PHE A 149 13.64 -4.78 3.68
C PHE A 149 12.64 -5.92 3.89
N LEU A 150 12.48 -6.42 5.11
CA LEU A 150 11.48 -7.44 5.43
C LEU A 150 10.07 -6.92 5.17
N ILE A 151 9.77 -5.68 5.56
CA ILE A 151 8.50 -5.01 5.26
C ILE A 151 8.30 -4.91 3.74
N ALA A 152 9.32 -4.48 3.00
CA ALA A 152 9.22 -4.32 1.55
C ALA A 152 8.91 -5.66 0.85
N ILE A 153 9.49 -6.76 1.31
CA ILE A 153 9.20 -8.12 0.79
C ILE A 153 7.80 -8.56 1.19
N GLY A 154 7.42 -8.38 2.46
CA GLY A 154 6.10 -8.77 2.97
C GLY A 154 4.97 -8.05 2.23
N VAL A 155 5.06 -6.72 2.11
CA VAL A 155 4.11 -5.91 1.34
C VAL A 155 4.07 -6.32 -0.13
N ASN A 156 5.21 -6.67 -0.73
CA ASN A 156 5.25 -7.11 -2.12
C ASN A 156 4.41 -8.37 -2.36
N LEU A 157 4.58 -9.39 -1.51
CA LEU A 157 3.81 -10.63 -1.56
C LEU A 157 2.32 -10.37 -1.40
N LEU A 158 1.94 -9.55 -0.40
CA LEU A 158 0.54 -9.20 -0.16
C LEU A 158 -0.09 -8.49 -1.36
N ILE A 159 0.56 -7.48 -1.93
CA ILE A 159 -0.01 -6.73 -3.05
C ILE A 159 -0.19 -7.64 -4.26
N ARG A 160 0.78 -8.50 -4.58
CA ARG A 160 0.68 -9.44 -5.71
C ARG A 160 -0.50 -10.40 -5.55
N ALA A 161 -0.59 -11.07 -4.40
CA ALA A 161 -1.63 -12.05 -4.12
C ALA A 161 -3.02 -11.41 -4.12
N ASN A 162 -3.18 -10.30 -3.40
CA ASN A 162 -4.48 -9.65 -3.25
C ASN A 162 -4.94 -8.95 -4.52
N THR A 163 -4.05 -8.34 -5.31
CA THR A 163 -4.48 -7.66 -6.56
C THR A 163 -5.12 -8.63 -7.54
N PHE A 164 -4.55 -9.83 -7.69
CA PHE A 164 -5.08 -10.84 -8.61
C PHE A 164 -6.33 -11.54 -8.07
N MET A 165 -6.38 -11.87 -6.77
CA MET A 165 -7.61 -12.41 -6.18
C MET A 165 -8.76 -11.40 -6.25
N ASN A 166 -8.48 -10.12 -6.02
CA ASN A 166 -9.46 -9.05 -6.14
C ASN A 166 -9.98 -8.87 -7.56
N SER A 167 -9.14 -9.06 -8.60
CA SER A 167 -9.62 -8.98 -9.98
C SER A 167 -10.56 -10.14 -10.33
N ILE A 168 -10.32 -11.34 -9.78
CA ILE A 168 -11.26 -12.47 -9.92
C ILE A 168 -12.57 -12.18 -9.19
N ASN A 169 -12.51 -11.73 -7.94
CA ASN A 169 -13.70 -11.33 -7.18
C ASN A 169 -14.48 -10.20 -7.87
N ALA A 170 -13.79 -9.31 -8.58
CA ALA A 170 -14.41 -8.25 -9.37
C ALA A 170 -15.27 -8.76 -10.53
N ILE A 171 -14.82 -9.83 -11.20
CA ILE A 171 -15.56 -10.51 -12.28
C ILE A 171 -16.74 -11.30 -11.71
N LEU A 172 -16.49 -12.07 -10.64
CA LEU A 172 -17.53 -12.89 -10.00
C LEU A 172 -18.55 -12.06 -9.20
N GLU A 173 -18.25 -10.78 -8.98
CA GLU A 173 -19.03 -9.87 -8.14
C GLU A 173 -19.25 -10.40 -6.71
N GLU A 174 -18.21 -11.00 -6.14
CA GLU A 174 -18.23 -11.58 -4.80
C GLU A 174 -17.59 -10.64 -3.77
N GLY A 175 -18.01 -10.78 -2.51
CA GLY A 175 -17.49 -9.98 -1.38
C GLY A 175 -17.63 -8.47 -1.56
N ASP A 176 -16.50 -7.75 -1.47
CA ASP A 176 -16.43 -6.29 -1.64
C ASP A 176 -16.78 -5.81 -3.06
N TYR A 177 -16.81 -6.72 -4.03
CA TYR A 177 -17.12 -6.43 -5.43
C TYR A 177 -18.55 -6.78 -5.83
N SER A 178 -19.43 -7.12 -4.88
CA SER A 178 -20.86 -7.27 -5.19
C SER A 178 -21.48 -6.01 -5.79
N LYS A 179 -22.50 -6.13 -6.64
CA LYS A 179 -23.19 -4.97 -7.26
C LYS A 179 -23.61 -3.92 -6.22
N LYS A 180 -24.06 -4.35 -5.03
CA LYS A 180 -24.42 -3.48 -3.90
C LYS A 180 -23.20 -2.73 -3.36
N ASN A 181 -22.12 -3.45 -3.05
CA ASN A 181 -20.90 -2.88 -2.48
C ASN A 181 -20.17 -1.96 -3.46
N LYS A 182 -20.11 -2.28 -4.76
CA LYS A 182 -19.57 -1.40 -5.82
C LYS A 182 -20.33 -0.06 -5.87
N LYS A 183 -21.68 -0.11 -5.89
CA LYS A 183 -22.52 1.11 -5.88
C LYS A 183 -22.30 1.95 -4.63
N LEU A 184 -22.24 1.30 -3.47
CA LEU A 184 -22.02 1.95 -2.18
C LEU A 184 -20.63 2.61 -2.14
N LYS A 185 -19.57 1.88 -2.49
CA LYS A 185 -18.19 2.40 -2.55
C LYS A 185 -18.08 3.62 -3.46
N ARG A 186 -18.75 3.60 -4.62
CA ARG A 186 -18.80 4.76 -5.52
C ARG A 186 -19.48 5.98 -4.89
N LYS A 187 -20.56 5.80 -4.13
CA LYS A 187 -21.23 6.90 -3.41
C LYS A 187 -20.38 7.40 -2.23
N LEU A 188 -19.68 6.52 -1.53
CA LEU A 188 -18.85 6.84 -0.38
C LEU A 188 -17.49 7.47 -0.76
N GLY A 189 -16.96 7.16 -1.94
CA GLY A 189 -15.63 7.57 -2.39
C GLY A 189 -15.31 9.06 -2.18
N PRO A 190 -16.15 10.01 -2.65
CA PRO A 190 -15.93 11.43 -2.43
C PRO A 190 -15.86 11.83 -0.96
N PHE A 191 -16.69 11.23 -0.10
CA PHE A 191 -16.71 11.52 1.33
C PHE A 191 -15.48 10.99 2.06
N CYS A 192 -14.97 9.83 1.64
CA CYS A 192 -13.70 9.30 2.11
C CYS A 192 -12.54 10.20 1.68
N LEU A 193 -12.54 10.68 0.43
CA LEU A 193 -11.52 11.61 -0.08
C LEU A 193 -11.50 12.92 0.73
N ILE A 194 -12.68 13.51 0.98
CA ILE A 194 -12.82 14.73 1.78
C ILE A 194 -12.25 14.52 3.19
N TYR A 195 -12.55 13.39 3.83
CA TYR A 195 -12.02 13.06 5.16
C TYR A 195 -10.49 13.08 5.20
N TRP A 196 -9.84 12.40 4.24
CA TRP A 196 -8.38 12.32 4.20
C TRP A 196 -7.72 13.67 3.85
N ILE A 197 -8.32 14.44 2.93
CA ILE A 197 -7.82 15.78 2.59
C ILE A 197 -7.99 16.73 3.78
N ALA A 198 -9.12 16.70 4.48
CA ALA A 198 -9.36 17.51 5.66
C ALA A 198 -8.38 17.15 6.80
N ALA A 199 -8.19 15.87 7.08
CA ALA A 199 -7.21 15.38 8.06
C ALA A 199 -5.79 15.87 7.71
N THR A 200 -5.39 15.79 6.45
CA THR A 200 -4.09 16.27 5.97
C THR A 200 -3.96 17.79 6.15
N GLY A 201 -5.02 18.54 5.80
CA GLY A 201 -5.06 20.00 6.00
C GLY A 201 -4.92 20.39 7.48
N ILE A 202 -5.60 19.68 8.38
CA ILE A 202 -5.48 19.87 9.83
C ILE A 202 -4.07 19.57 10.31
N TYR A 203 -3.48 18.44 9.88
CA TYR A 203 -2.11 18.07 10.23
C TYR A 203 -1.11 19.14 9.79
N LEU A 204 -1.21 19.62 8.56
CA LEU A 204 -0.30 20.65 8.03
C LEU A 204 -0.53 22.00 8.73
N ALA A 205 -1.78 22.44 8.90
CA ALA A 205 -2.09 23.69 9.58
C ALA A 205 -1.56 23.69 11.02
N TYR A 206 -1.80 22.61 11.77
CA TYR A 206 -1.27 22.44 13.12
C TYR A 206 0.26 22.45 13.13
N SER A 207 0.89 21.66 12.26
CA SER A 207 2.36 21.54 12.18
C SER A 207 3.03 22.87 11.84
N PHE A 208 2.51 23.62 10.86
CA PHE A 208 3.08 24.91 10.46
C PHE A 208 2.83 26.02 11.48
N LEU A 209 1.64 26.09 12.09
CA LEU A 209 1.32 27.13 13.07
C LEU A 209 2.07 26.97 14.38
N THR A 210 2.27 25.72 14.82
CA THR A 210 2.93 25.43 16.11
C THR A 210 4.43 25.15 15.95
N ASN A 211 4.90 24.95 14.71
CA ASN A 211 6.24 24.45 14.38
C ASN A 211 6.62 23.15 15.12
N ASN A 212 5.63 22.38 15.58
CA ASN A 212 5.79 21.28 16.52
C ASN A 212 5.70 19.90 15.84
N TRP A 213 6.63 19.66 14.92
CA TRP A 213 6.71 18.45 14.08
C TRP A 213 7.00 17.17 14.88
N ASP A 214 7.59 17.31 16.05
CA ASP A 214 7.91 16.23 17.00
C ASP A 214 6.66 15.55 17.61
N ARG A 215 5.54 16.27 17.76
CA ARG A 215 4.27 15.72 18.28
C ARG A 215 3.13 15.72 17.31
N SER A 216 3.18 16.52 16.24
CA SER A 216 2.07 16.63 15.29
C SER A 216 1.75 15.30 14.59
N TRP A 217 2.69 14.36 14.56
CA TRP A 217 2.46 13.01 14.03
C TRP A 217 1.32 12.27 14.74
N ILE A 218 0.95 12.65 15.98
CA ILE A 218 -0.15 12.05 16.74
C ILE A 218 -1.52 12.20 16.05
N VAL A 219 -1.64 13.17 15.12
CA VAL A 219 -2.83 13.35 14.29
C VAL A 219 -3.10 12.11 13.44
N TRP A 220 -2.06 11.42 12.95
CA TRP A 220 -2.22 10.25 12.08
C TRP A 220 -2.85 9.04 12.79
N PRO A 221 -2.39 8.61 13.98
CA PRO A 221 -3.11 7.60 14.77
C PRO A 221 -4.57 7.97 15.05
N LEU A 222 -4.85 9.22 15.42
CA LEU A 222 -6.22 9.67 15.69
C LEU A 222 -7.09 9.55 14.45
N VAL A 223 -6.66 10.12 13.33
CA VAL A 223 -7.37 10.06 12.04
C VAL A 223 -7.56 8.61 11.59
N GLY A 224 -6.58 7.74 11.79
CA GLY A 224 -6.67 6.32 11.47
C GLY A 224 -7.76 5.60 12.29
N VAL A 225 -7.84 5.87 13.60
CA VAL A 225 -8.85 5.26 14.49
C VAL A 225 -10.26 5.80 14.22
N PHE A 226 -10.41 7.09 13.89
CA PHE A 226 -11.70 7.68 13.60
C PHE A 226 -12.27 7.30 12.22
N PHE A 227 -11.42 6.91 11.26
CA PHE A 227 -11.85 6.62 9.91
C PHE A 227 -12.85 5.45 9.80
N PRO A 228 -12.63 4.28 10.45
CA PRO A 228 -13.62 3.20 10.46
C PRO A 228 -14.97 3.63 11.01
N ILE A 229 -14.99 4.44 12.09
CA ILE A 229 -16.22 4.95 12.70
C ILE A 229 -16.96 5.83 11.69
N TYR A 230 -16.25 6.79 11.08
CA TYR A 230 -16.78 7.65 10.03
C TYR A 230 -17.32 6.86 8.83
N TYR A 231 -16.58 5.85 8.37
CA TYR A 231 -16.97 5.00 7.25
C TYR A 231 -18.25 4.20 7.54
N ILE A 232 -18.39 3.63 8.74
CA ILE A 232 -19.58 2.88 9.16
C ILE A 232 -20.81 3.80 9.19
N ILE A 233 -20.67 5.02 9.72
CA ILE A 233 -21.77 6.01 9.76
C ILE A 233 -22.24 6.33 8.34
N LEU A 234 -21.30 6.65 7.43
CA LEU A 234 -21.66 6.94 6.05
C LEU A 234 -22.30 5.72 5.37
N LYS A 235 -21.73 4.53 5.59
CA LYS A 235 -22.28 3.28 5.05
C LYS A 235 -23.75 3.13 5.47
N PHE A 236 -24.06 3.27 6.75
CA PHE A 236 -25.42 3.18 7.27
C PHE A 236 -26.37 4.21 6.62
N ILE A 237 -25.92 5.46 6.44
CA ILE A 237 -26.71 6.53 5.80
C ILE A 237 -27.01 6.21 4.32
N PHE A 238 -26.03 5.71 3.58
CA PHE A 238 -26.16 5.48 2.15
C PHE A 238 -26.75 4.13 1.79
N GLU A 239 -26.58 3.11 2.63
CA GLU A 239 -27.16 1.78 2.45
C GLU A 239 -28.69 1.85 2.50
N ASN A 240 -29.27 2.63 3.42
CA ASN A 240 -30.71 2.90 3.50
C ASN A 240 -31.27 3.68 2.30
N LYS A 241 -30.42 4.34 1.50
CA LYS A 241 -30.78 5.09 0.28
C LYS A 241 -30.58 4.29 -1.02
N ILE A 242 -30.21 3.01 -0.94
CA ILE A 242 -29.98 2.14 -2.11
C ILE A 242 -31.14 1.15 -2.31
N GLU A 243 -32.04 1.01 -1.34
CA GLU A 243 -33.24 0.15 -1.40
C GLU A 243 -34.45 0.79 -2.12
N TYR A 244 -34.33 2.03 -2.61
CA TYR A 244 -35.30 2.71 -3.48
C TYR A 244 -34.64 3.11 -4.80
#